data_AF-A0A7J7LA43-F1
#
_entry.id   AF-A0A7J7LA43-F1
#
_cell.length_a   1.000
_cell.length_b   1.000
_cell.length_c   1.000
_cell.angle_alpha   90.00
_cell.angle_beta   90.00
_cell.angle_gamma   90.00
#
_symmetry.space_group_name_H-M   'P 1'
#
loop_
_entity.id
_entity.type
_entity.pdbx_description
1 polymer ?
#
loop_
_entity_poly.entity_id
_entity_poly.type
_entity_poly.pdbx_seq_one_letter_code
_entity_poly.pdbx_strand_id
1 'polypeptide(L)'
;MRKDCNKVLVPRMLTPRPQPPQRKPWNSAPSTPIQSPAKSDSDSFLPKLPNEDSPYVKAKHVQLIDRDPSKSISLFWSAINCADRTDSALKDMAVVMKQLNRTDEAIEAIKSFRHLCTNKAQESLDNVLIDLYKRAGRMDEHVELLDHKLKLIEDGVAFGGKTTKISRSQGKKFHVSIEQERSRLLGNMAWAYIQQNQYQKAEELYR
;
A
#
# COMPACT_ATOMS: atom_id res chain seq x y z
N MET A 1 68.74 8.75 -7.08
CA MET A 1 68.64 7.28 -7.22
C MET A 1 67.18 6.86 -7.00
N ARG A 2 66.70 5.86 -7.78
CA ARG A 2 65.31 5.33 -7.94
C ARG A 2 64.51 6.11 -8.99
N LYS A 3 64.48 5.73 -10.28
CA LYS A 3 63.89 4.55 -10.98
C LYS A 3 62.36 4.42 -10.82
N ASP A 4 61.69 4.80 -11.89
CA ASP A 4 60.46 4.29 -12.53
C ASP A 4 59.35 3.64 -11.69
N CYS A 5 58.12 4.14 -11.89
CA CYS A 5 56.99 3.27 -12.23
C CYS A 5 55.93 4.00 -13.07
N ASN A 6 55.76 3.47 -14.28
CA ASN A 6 54.66 3.67 -15.23
C ASN A 6 53.29 3.76 -14.55
N LYS A 7 52.54 4.84 -14.80
CA LYS A 7 51.08 4.82 -14.72
C LYS A 7 50.53 4.49 -16.09
N VAL A 8 50.16 3.22 -16.26
CA VAL A 8 49.35 2.75 -17.39
C VAL A 8 47.96 3.37 -17.27
N LEU A 9 47.60 4.17 -18.27
CA LEU A 9 46.27 4.73 -18.45
C LEU A 9 45.36 3.60 -18.97
N VAL A 10 44.43 3.11 -18.15
CA VAL A 10 43.45 2.10 -18.56
C VAL A 10 42.21 2.83 -19.13
N PRO A 11 41.74 2.52 -20.35
CA PRO A 11 40.53 3.12 -20.90
C PRO A 11 39.30 2.60 -20.15
N ARG A 12 38.50 3.53 -19.61
CA ARG A 12 37.23 3.25 -18.96
C ARG A 12 36.20 2.88 -20.04
N MET A 13 36.03 1.58 -20.27
CA MET A 13 34.96 1.05 -21.13
C MET A 13 33.60 1.44 -20.53
N LEU A 14 32.92 2.39 -21.18
CA LEU A 14 31.52 2.73 -20.92
C LEU A 14 30.64 1.58 -21.41
N THR A 15 30.14 0.75 -20.51
CA THR A 15 29.09 -0.22 -20.85
C THR A 15 27.73 0.49 -20.90
N PRO A 16 26.91 0.28 -21.96
CA PRO A 16 25.59 0.89 -22.03
C PRO A 16 24.62 0.31 -21.00
N ARG A 17 23.82 1.18 -20.38
CA ARG A 17 22.72 0.84 -19.48
C ARG A 17 21.66 -0.01 -20.23
N PRO A 18 21.19 -1.14 -19.67
CA PRO A 18 20.15 -1.93 -20.32
C PRO A 18 18.83 -1.17 -20.34
N GLN A 19 18.18 -1.12 -21.51
CA GLN A 19 16.86 -0.52 -21.70
C GLN A 19 15.75 -1.45 -21.15
N PRO A 20 14.68 -0.91 -20.55
CA PRO A 20 13.53 -1.70 -20.14
C PRO A 20 12.74 -2.22 -21.36
N PRO A 21 12.13 -3.42 -21.27
CA PRO A 21 11.42 -4.02 -22.39
C PRO A 21 10.17 -3.21 -22.78
N GLN A 22 10.06 -2.91 -24.07
CA GLN A 22 8.94 -2.23 -24.70
C GLN A 22 7.66 -3.08 -24.57
N ARG A 23 6.57 -2.48 -24.07
CA ARG A 23 5.25 -3.13 -24.00
C ARG A 23 4.63 -3.16 -25.39
N LYS A 24 4.20 -4.34 -25.85
CA LYS A 24 3.46 -4.51 -27.10
C LYS A 24 2.03 -3.95 -26.95
N PRO A 25 1.45 -3.31 -27.98
CA PRO A 25 0.05 -2.88 -27.95
C PRO A 25 -0.88 -4.09 -27.93
N TRP A 26 -1.97 -4.01 -27.17
CA TRP A 26 -3.06 -4.99 -27.24
C TRP A 26 -3.80 -4.85 -28.57
N ASN A 27 -3.79 -5.91 -29.37
CA ASN A 27 -4.62 -6.01 -30.57
C ASN A 27 -6.07 -6.28 -30.14
N SER A 28 -6.98 -5.40 -30.56
CA SER A 28 -8.42 -5.58 -30.38
C SER A 28 -8.94 -6.68 -31.31
N ALA A 29 -9.78 -7.58 -30.78
CA ALA A 29 -10.49 -8.58 -31.59
C ALA A 29 -11.71 -7.94 -32.29
N PRO A 30 -12.09 -8.41 -33.49
CA PRO A 30 -13.14 -7.78 -34.31
C PRO A 30 -14.55 -8.12 -33.81
N SER A 31 -15.44 -7.13 -33.86
CA SER A 31 -16.88 -7.26 -33.61
C SER A 31 -17.59 -7.90 -34.80
N THR A 32 -18.43 -8.90 -34.55
CA THR A 32 -19.47 -9.35 -35.50
C THR A 32 -20.86 -8.99 -34.97
N PRO A 33 -21.78 -8.53 -35.83
CA PRO A 33 -23.12 -8.09 -35.43
C PRO A 33 -24.09 -9.28 -35.45
N ILE A 34 -24.91 -9.42 -34.41
CA ILE A 34 -26.09 -10.31 -34.44
C ILE A 34 -27.34 -9.51 -34.08
N GLN A 35 -28.35 -9.75 -34.91
CA GLN A 35 -29.61 -9.05 -35.10
C GLN A 35 -30.54 -9.04 -33.88
N SER A 36 -31.33 -7.98 -33.80
CA SER A 36 -32.51 -7.84 -32.94
C SER A 36 -33.74 -8.54 -33.51
N PRO A 37 -34.66 -8.99 -32.65
CA PRO A 37 -36.09 -8.92 -32.94
C PRO A 37 -36.89 -8.23 -31.82
N ALA A 38 -38.11 -7.82 -32.18
CA ALA A 38 -38.94 -6.82 -31.54
C ALA A 38 -39.88 -7.31 -30.40
N LYS A 39 -40.16 -6.38 -29.47
CA LYS A 39 -41.40 -6.07 -28.69
C LYS A 39 -42.28 -7.20 -28.12
N SER A 40 -42.50 -7.21 -26.80
CA SER A 40 -43.75 -6.81 -26.10
C SER A 40 -43.78 -7.26 -24.62
N ASP A 41 -44.60 -6.57 -23.84
CA ASP A 41 -44.63 -6.41 -22.37
C ASP A 41 -44.76 -7.66 -21.50
N SER A 42 -44.14 -7.64 -20.31
CA SER A 42 -44.81 -7.90 -19.00
C SER A 42 -43.79 -8.02 -17.86
N ASP A 43 -44.22 -7.51 -16.72
CA ASP A 43 -43.57 -7.40 -15.41
C ASP A 43 -42.61 -8.55 -15.03
N SER A 44 -41.34 -8.23 -14.82
CA SER A 44 -40.42 -9.06 -14.05
C SER A 44 -39.24 -8.25 -13.49
N PHE A 45 -39.23 -8.09 -12.16
CA PHE A 45 -38.06 -8.01 -11.29
C PHE A 45 -36.74 -7.74 -12.01
N LEU A 46 -36.40 -6.46 -12.18
CA LEU A 46 -35.05 -6.07 -12.59
C LEU A 46 -34.04 -6.72 -11.64
N PRO A 47 -33.10 -7.54 -12.15
CA PRO A 47 -31.88 -7.85 -11.42
C PRO A 47 -31.21 -6.51 -11.13
N LYS A 48 -31.00 -6.17 -9.84
CA LYS A 48 -30.31 -4.94 -9.44
C LYS A 48 -29.00 -4.83 -10.23
N LEU A 49 -28.94 -3.88 -11.16
CA LEU A 49 -27.72 -3.43 -11.81
C LEU A 49 -26.72 -3.11 -10.69
N PRO A 50 -25.46 -3.58 -10.75
CA PRO A 50 -24.48 -3.23 -9.73
C PRO A 50 -24.35 -1.71 -9.68
N ASN A 51 -24.31 -1.16 -8.46
CA ASN A 51 -24.30 0.28 -8.18
C ASN A 51 -23.08 1.01 -8.82
N GLU A 52 -23.12 1.27 -10.13
CA GLU A 52 -22.14 2.08 -10.87
C GLU A 52 -22.02 3.52 -10.30
N ASP A 53 -22.99 3.95 -9.50
CA ASP A 53 -23.07 5.30 -8.94
C ASP A 53 -22.55 5.46 -7.50
N SER A 54 -21.98 4.40 -6.89
CA SER A 54 -21.48 4.46 -5.52
C SER A 54 -20.38 5.54 -5.37
N PRO A 55 -20.38 6.34 -4.29
CA PRO A 55 -19.36 7.37 -4.04
C PRO A 55 -17.92 6.85 -4.19
N TYR A 56 -17.65 5.62 -3.72
CA TYR A 56 -16.35 4.98 -3.88
C TYR A 56 -16.01 4.69 -5.36
N VAL A 57 -16.96 4.17 -6.14
CA VAL A 57 -16.75 3.89 -7.57
C VAL A 57 -16.44 5.18 -8.33
N LYS A 58 -17.18 6.25 -8.03
CA LYS A 58 -16.91 7.60 -8.58
C LYS A 58 -15.52 8.11 -8.18
N ALA A 59 -15.12 7.95 -6.92
CA ALA A 59 -13.79 8.34 -6.45
C ALA A 59 -12.67 7.63 -7.22
N LYS A 60 -12.82 6.32 -7.48
CA LYS A 60 -11.88 5.52 -8.28
C LYS A 60 -11.86 5.93 -9.75
N HIS A 61 -13.02 6.22 -10.33
CA HIS A 61 -13.12 6.71 -11.70
C HIS A 61 -12.32 8.01 -11.84
N VAL A 62 -12.57 8.99 -10.97
CA VAL A 62 -11.84 10.27 -10.98
C VAL A 62 -10.34 10.06 -10.76
N GLN A 63 -9.96 9.15 -9.85
CA GLN A 63 -8.55 8.83 -9.58
C GLN A 63 -7.81 8.30 -10.83
N LEU A 64 -8.42 7.35 -11.54
CA LEU A 64 -7.75 6.54 -12.56
C LEU A 64 -7.99 7.04 -13.99
N ILE A 65 -9.13 7.65 -14.25
CA ILE A 65 -9.57 8.11 -15.57
C ILE A 65 -9.36 9.61 -15.69
N ASP A 66 -10.03 10.41 -14.84
CA ASP A 66 -9.94 11.87 -14.91
C ASP A 66 -8.59 12.42 -14.45
N ARG A 67 -7.81 11.62 -13.72
CA ARG A 67 -6.49 11.95 -13.17
C ARG A 67 -6.51 13.21 -12.29
N ASP A 68 -7.60 13.43 -11.57
CA ASP A 68 -7.74 14.51 -10.59
C ASP A 68 -7.65 13.94 -9.16
N PRO A 69 -6.45 13.90 -8.56
CA PRO A 69 -6.26 13.34 -7.22
C PRO A 69 -6.93 14.18 -6.13
N SER A 70 -7.06 15.50 -6.31
CA SER A 70 -7.69 16.39 -5.34
C SER A 70 -9.20 16.15 -5.28
N LYS A 71 -9.87 16.09 -6.42
CA LYS A 71 -11.30 15.74 -6.50
C LYS A 71 -11.56 14.31 -6.06
N SER A 72 -10.66 13.39 -6.39
CA SER A 72 -10.75 11.99 -5.93
C SER A 72 -10.72 11.89 -4.41
N ILE A 73 -9.85 12.65 -3.72
CA ILE A 73 -9.83 12.71 -2.25
C ILE A 73 -11.19 13.17 -1.71
N SER A 74 -11.78 14.24 -2.25
CA SER A 74 -13.10 14.72 -1.82
C SER A 74 -14.21 13.66 -1.99
N LEU A 75 -14.15 12.85 -3.05
CA LEU A 75 -15.10 11.77 -3.25
C LEU A 75 -14.86 10.58 -2.32
N PHE A 76 -13.60 10.25 -1.98
CA PHE A 76 -13.32 9.26 -0.95
C PHE A 76 -13.83 9.68 0.42
N TRP A 77 -13.72 10.96 0.77
CA TRP A 77 -14.35 11.51 1.97
C TRP A 77 -15.86 11.30 1.98
N SER A 78 -16.53 11.59 0.86
CA SER A 78 -17.96 11.29 0.72
C SER A 78 -18.26 9.81 0.89
N ALA A 79 -17.43 8.92 0.35
CA ALA A 79 -17.60 7.47 0.50
C ALA A 79 -17.49 7.02 1.96
N ILE A 80 -16.50 7.54 2.71
CA ILE A 80 -16.34 7.26 4.15
C ILE A 80 -17.58 7.73 4.93
N ASN A 81 -18.03 8.96 4.68
CA ASN A 81 -19.20 9.53 5.37
C ASN A 81 -20.50 8.79 5.07
N CYS A 82 -20.63 8.23 3.86
CA CYS A 82 -21.76 7.39 3.46
C CYS A 82 -21.60 5.90 3.83
N ALA A 83 -20.53 5.55 4.58
CA ALA A 83 -20.16 4.17 4.89
C ALA A 83 -20.04 3.25 3.65
N ASP A 84 -19.69 3.81 2.51
CA ASP A 84 -19.52 3.10 1.24
C ASP A 84 -18.08 2.61 1.10
N ARG A 85 -17.88 1.31 1.34
CA ARG A 85 -16.58 0.62 1.25
C ARG A 85 -15.49 1.34 2.06
N THR A 86 -15.81 1.75 3.27
CA THR A 86 -14.97 2.56 4.17
C THR A 86 -13.52 2.06 4.24
N ASP A 87 -13.31 0.75 4.43
CA ASP A 87 -11.99 0.11 4.48
C ASP A 87 -11.13 0.42 3.24
N SER A 88 -11.75 0.34 2.06
CA SER A 88 -11.06 0.56 0.79
C SER A 88 -10.94 2.05 0.48
N ALA A 89 -11.99 2.83 0.76
CA ALA A 89 -11.99 4.28 0.59
C ALA A 89 -10.89 4.95 1.41
N LEU A 90 -10.78 4.63 2.70
CA LEU A 90 -9.79 5.21 3.61
C LEU A 90 -8.36 4.89 3.17
N LYS A 91 -8.10 3.62 2.80
CA LYS A 91 -6.79 3.18 2.34
C LYS A 91 -6.38 3.85 1.02
N ASP A 92 -7.28 3.86 0.03
CA ASP A 92 -6.98 4.46 -1.27
C ASP A 92 -6.83 5.98 -1.15
N MET A 93 -7.65 6.64 -0.32
CA MET A 93 -7.51 8.06 0.00
C MET A 93 -6.13 8.38 0.60
N ALA A 94 -5.66 7.60 1.57
CA ALA A 94 -4.34 7.79 2.17
C ALA A 94 -3.19 7.65 1.15
N VAL A 95 -3.30 6.70 0.21
CA VAL A 95 -2.33 6.54 -0.88
C VAL A 95 -2.31 7.75 -1.80
N VAL A 96 -3.47 8.30 -2.16
CA VAL A 96 -3.56 9.53 -2.98
C VAL A 96 -3.01 10.74 -2.24
N MET A 97 -3.36 10.92 -0.97
CA MET A 97 -2.81 11.99 -0.12
C MET A 97 -1.29 11.90 -0.03
N LYS A 98 -0.73 10.70 0.15
CA LYS A 98 0.73 10.46 0.12
C LYS A 98 1.37 10.91 -1.19
N GLN A 99 0.74 10.63 -2.33
CA GLN A 99 1.24 11.04 -3.65
C GLN A 99 1.28 12.57 -3.80
N LEU A 100 0.33 13.28 -3.18
CA LEU A 100 0.27 14.74 -3.14
C LEU A 100 1.14 15.38 -2.04
N ASN A 101 2.02 14.60 -1.39
CA ASN A 101 2.82 15.03 -0.23
C ASN A 101 2.01 15.51 0.98
N ARG A 102 0.72 15.19 1.05
CA ARG A 102 -0.17 15.48 2.19
C ARG A 102 -0.10 14.33 3.22
N THR A 103 1.12 14.02 3.66
CA THR A 103 1.38 12.81 4.47
C THR A 103 0.81 12.94 5.88
N ASP A 104 0.94 14.11 6.51
CA ASP A 104 0.38 14.33 7.85
C ASP A 104 -1.15 14.27 7.86
N GLU A 105 -1.79 14.89 6.86
CA GLU A 105 -3.25 14.80 6.71
C GLU A 105 -3.72 13.34 6.50
N ALA A 106 -2.95 12.53 5.76
CA ALA A 106 -3.25 11.11 5.60
C ALA A 106 -3.16 10.34 6.92
N ILE A 107 -2.16 10.65 7.75
CA ILE A 107 -1.99 10.05 9.07
C ILE A 107 -3.18 10.38 9.96
N GLU A 108 -3.53 11.67 10.05
CA GLU A 108 -4.64 12.12 10.90
C GLU A 108 -5.99 11.58 10.42
N ALA A 109 -6.19 11.47 9.10
CA ALA A 109 -7.37 10.83 8.54
C ALA A 109 -7.46 9.35 8.95
N ILE A 110 -6.38 8.57 8.82
CA ILE A 110 -6.39 7.16 9.24
C ILE A 110 -6.67 7.05 10.75
N LYS A 111 -5.99 7.84 11.59
CA LYS A 111 -6.24 7.84 13.04
C LYS A 111 -7.70 8.14 13.36
N SER A 112 -8.29 9.11 12.65
CA SER A 112 -9.67 9.53 12.86
C SER A 112 -10.69 8.47 12.44
N PHE A 113 -10.52 7.81 11.30
CA PHE A 113 -11.56 6.92 10.73
C PHE A 113 -11.29 5.43 10.89
N ARG A 114 -10.10 5.00 11.33
CA ARG A 114 -9.80 3.57 11.44
C ARG A 114 -10.80 2.81 12.31
N HIS A 115 -11.41 3.43 13.32
CA HIS A 115 -12.41 2.77 14.16
C HIS A 115 -13.69 2.36 13.40
N LEU A 116 -13.96 2.98 12.23
CA LEU A 116 -15.05 2.61 11.33
C LEU A 116 -14.71 1.41 10.44
N CYS A 117 -13.44 1.01 10.39
CA CYS A 117 -12.95 -0.05 9.53
C CYS A 117 -12.99 -1.42 10.20
N THR A 118 -13.13 -2.47 9.39
CA THR A 118 -13.15 -3.84 9.91
C THR A 118 -11.83 -4.24 10.57
N ASN A 119 -11.87 -5.21 11.50
CA ASN A 119 -10.66 -5.77 12.12
C ASN A 119 -9.66 -6.31 11.09
N LYS A 120 -10.14 -6.86 9.97
CA LYS A 120 -9.29 -7.33 8.86
C LYS A 120 -8.55 -6.17 8.16
N ALA A 121 -9.17 -5.00 8.07
CA ALA A 121 -8.57 -3.82 7.47
C ALA A 121 -7.55 -3.15 8.38
N GLN A 122 -7.67 -3.26 9.72
CA GLN A 122 -6.74 -2.66 10.68
C GLN A 122 -5.28 -3.03 10.37
N GLU A 123 -4.99 -4.31 10.13
CA GLU A 123 -3.62 -4.75 9.81
C GLU A 123 -3.08 -4.07 8.53
N SER A 124 -3.94 -3.89 7.53
CA SER A 124 -3.57 -3.19 6.30
C SER A 124 -3.38 -1.68 6.51
N LEU A 125 -4.18 -1.06 7.38
CA LEU A 125 -4.06 0.35 7.76
C LEU A 125 -2.78 0.59 8.57
N ASP A 126 -2.43 -0.30 9.49
CA ASP A 126 -1.17 -0.20 10.24
C ASP A 126 0.04 -0.23 9.30
N ASN A 127 0.01 -1.09 8.27
CA ASN A 127 1.09 -1.15 7.27
C ASN A 127 1.20 0.14 6.46
N VAL A 128 0.07 0.80 6.14
CA VAL A 128 0.06 2.12 5.51
C VAL A 128 0.59 3.18 6.48
N LEU A 129 0.18 3.18 7.74
CA LEU A 129 0.68 4.10 8.76
C LEU A 129 2.19 4.01 8.95
N ILE A 130 2.76 2.79 9.00
CA ILE A 130 4.21 2.58 9.07
C ILE A 130 4.93 3.31 7.92
N ASP A 131 4.42 3.19 6.70
CA ASP A 131 4.99 3.83 5.51
C ASP A 131 4.79 5.36 5.51
N LEU A 132 3.66 5.85 6.03
CA LEU A 132 3.42 7.29 6.19
C LEU A 132 4.32 7.90 7.28
N TYR A 133 4.47 7.26 8.44
CA TYR A 133 5.36 7.73 9.50
C TYR A 133 6.82 7.79 9.05
N LYS A 134 7.27 6.78 8.29
CA LYS A 134 8.58 6.79 7.62
C LYS A 134 8.77 8.01 6.75
N ARG A 135 7.76 8.36 5.96
CA ARG A 135 7.80 9.52 5.05
C ARG A 135 7.73 10.86 5.79
N ALA A 136 6.97 10.93 6.88
CA ALA A 136 6.81 12.15 7.69
C ALA A 136 7.96 12.38 8.69
N GLY A 137 8.87 11.42 8.86
CA GLY A 137 9.92 11.50 9.90
C GLY A 137 9.42 11.30 11.33
N ARG A 138 8.18 10.84 11.50
CA ARG A 138 7.51 10.60 12.80
C ARG A 138 7.97 9.28 13.42
N MET A 139 9.25 9.21 13.79
CA MET A 139 9.90 7.96 14.23
C MET A 139 9.32 7.42 15.54
N ASP A 140 8.90 8.28 16.46
CA ASP A 140 8.35 7.83 17.76
C ASP A 140 7.05 7.05 17.58
N GLU A 141 6.12 7.57 16.76
CA GLU A 141 4.84 6.92 16.48
C GLU A 141 5.02 5.66 15.62
N HIS A 142 6.07 5.62 14.81
CA HIS A 142 6.47 4.41 14.10
C HIS A 142 6.94 3.34 15.09
N VAL A 143 7.77 3.69 16.09
CA VAL A 143 8.22 2.76 17.13
C VAL A 143 7.04 2.29 17.99
N GLU A 144 6.17 3.20 18.44
CA GLU A 144 4.98 2.89 19.24
C GLU A 144 4.04 1.89 18.54
N LEU A 145 3.79 2.09 17.24
CA LEU A 145 2.95 1.18 16.46
C LEU A 145 3.60 -0.21 16.28
N LEU A 146 4.93 -0.27 16.10
CA LEU A 146 5.66 -1.54 16.01
C LEU A 146 5.69 -2.28 17.34
N ASP A 147 5.86 -1.56 18.45
CA ASP A 147 5.84 -2.12 19.81
C ASP A 147 4.46 -2.73 20.13
N HIS A 148 3.38 -2.00 19.85
CA HIS A 148 2.02 -2.53 19.98
C HIS A 148 1.83 -3.81 19.15
N LYS A 149 2.34 -3.86 17.91
CA LYS A 149 2.28 -5.08 17.09
C LYS A 149 3.10 -6.24 17.66
N LEU A 150 4.25 -5.95 18.25
CA LEU A 150 5.08 -6.94 18.91
C LEU A 150 4.37 -7.53 20.12
N LYS A 151 3.71 -6.68 20.91
CA LYS A 151 2.88 -7.11 22.04
C LYS A 151 1.72 -8.03 21.60
N LEU A 152 1.05 -7.73 20.49
CA LEU A 152 0.02 -8.63 19.94
C LEU A 152 0.57 -10.02 19.55
N ILE A 153 1.85 -10.09 19.15
CA ILE A 153 2.53 -11.37 18.89
C ILE A 153 2.78 -12.11 20.22
N GLU A 154 3.28 -11.41 21.24
CA GLU A 154 3.60 -11.97 22.55
C GLU A 154 2.36 -12.46 23.30
N ASP A 155 1.26 -11.72 23.19
CA ASP A 155 -0.04 -12.08 23.76
C ASP A 155 -0.74 -13.22 22.98
N GLY A 156 -0.14 -13.71 21.88
CA GLY A 156 -0.67 -14.81 21.08
C GLY A 156 -1.93 -14.47 20.28
N VAL A 157 -2.31 -13.19 20.19
CA VAL A 157 -3.50 -12.71 19.46
C VAL A 157 -3.20 -12.37 17.99
N ALA A 158 -1.92 -12.30 17.62
CA ALA A 158 -1.49 -12.10 16.23
C ALA A 158 -2.03 -13.19 15.29
N PHE A 159 -2.29 -12.80 14.04
CA PHE A 159 -2.84 -13.66 12.97
C PHE A 159 -4.16 -14.37 13.34
N GLY A 160 -4.91 -13.83 14.31
CA GLY A 160 -6.12 -14.46 14.84
C GLY A 160 -5.83 -15.75 15.60
N GLY A 161 -4.72 -15.79 16.35
CA GLY A 161 -4.29 -16.94 17.14
C GLY A 161 -3.54 -18.03 16.36
N LYS A 162 -3.18 -17.77 15.11
CA LYS A 162 -2.48 -18.74 14.25
C LYS A 162 -0.98 -18.49 14.25
N THR A 163 -0.20 -19.55 14.15
CA THR A 163 1.26 -19.48 14.06
C THR A 163 1.79 -18.98 12.72
N THR A 164 0.95 -19.00 11.67
CA THR A 164 1.31 -18.53 10.33
C THR A 164 0.15 -17.80 9.65
N LYS A 165 0.49 -16.84 8.78
CA LYS A 165 -0.44 -16.21 7.83
C LYS A 165 0.02 -16.39 6.39
N ILE A 166 -0.91 -16.37 5.44
CA ILE A 166 -0.58 -16.34 4.02
C ILE A 166 -0.42 -14.89 3.58
N SER A 167 0.76 -14.54 3.09
CA SER A 167 1.04 -13.25 2.47
C SER A 167 1.16 -13.40 0.95
N ARG A 168 1.06 -12.27 0.24
CA ARG A 168 1.25 -12.21 -1.21
C ARG A 168 2.26 -11.12 -1.56
N SER A 169 3.24 -11.49 -2.38
CA SER A 169 4.22 -10.57 -2.96
C SER A 169 4.48 -10.98 -4.40
N GLN A 170 4.48 -10.02 -5.34
CA GLN A 170 4.73 -10.25 -6.77
C GLN A 170 3.88 -11.39 -7.37
N GLY A 171 2.61 -11.48 -6.97
CA GLY A 171 1.68 -12.52 -7.42
C GLY A 171 1.89 -13.91 -6.79
N LYS A 172 2.95 -14.12 -6.02
CA LYS A 172 3.24 -15.39 -5.33
C LYS A 172 2.70 -15.36 -3.89
N LYS A 173 2.13 -16.48 -3.45
CA LYS A 173 1.70 -16.71 -2.06
C LYS A 173 2.83 -17.34 -1.27
N PHE A 174 3.03 -16.91 -0.03
CA PHE A 174 3.99 -17.52 0.89
C PHE A 174 3.43 -17.50 2.30
N HIS A 175 3.90 -18.42 3.13
CA HIS A 175 3.55 -18.47 4.54
C HIS A 175 4.54 -17.62 5.33
N VAL A 176 4.01 -16.78 6.22
CA VAL A 176 4.78 -15.96 7.16
C VAL A 176 4.50 -16.48 8.55
N SER A 177 5.54 -16.94 9.26
CA SER A 177 5.42 -17.36 10.65
C SER A 177 5.39 -16.18 11.62
N ILE A 178 4.89 -16.41 12.84
CA ILE A 178 4.96 -15.41 13.92
C ILE A 178 6.41 -14.98 14.17
N GLU A 179 7.35 -15.93 14.17
CA GLU A 179 8.77 -15.65 14.37
C GLU A 179 9.34 -14.76 13.26
N GLN A 180 9.01 -15.04 12.00
CA GLN A 180 9.42 -14.18 10.87
C GLN A 180 8.83 -12.78 10.98
N GLU A 181 7.58 -12.65 11.41
CA GLU A 181 6.96 -11.34 11.62
C GLU A 181 7.60 -10.60 12.80
N ARG A 182 7.90 -11.30 13.91
CA ARG A 182 8.63 -10.75 15.06
C ARG A 182 9.97 -10.16 14.62
N SER A 183 10.79 -10.93 13.90
CA SER A 183 12.08 -10.47 13.39
C SER A 183 11.94 -9.28 12.44
N ARG A 184 10.90 -9.26 11.60
CA ARG A 184 10.60 -8.13 10.71
C ARG A 184 10.25 -6.87 11.51
N LEU A 185 9.46 -6.98 12.58
CA LEU A 185 9.09 -5.83 13.42
C LEU A 185 10.31 -5.27 14.16
N LEU A 186 11.10 -6.14 14.81
CA LEU A 186 12.34 -5.77 15.50
C LEU A 186 13.32 -5.06 14.57
N GLY A 187 13.53 -5.58 13.36
CA GLY A 187 14.39 -4.93 12.36
C GLY A 187 13.88 -3.55 11.92
N ASN A 188 12.55 -3.36 11.82
CA ASN A 188 11.98 -2.03 11.52
C ASN A 188 12.13 -1.06 12.71
N MET A 189 12.00 -1.53 13.95
CA MET A 189 12.23 -0.73 15.15
C MET A 189 13.70 -0.31 15.26
N ALA A 190 14.63 -1.23 15.04
CA ALA A 190 16.06 -0.93 15.03
C ALA A 190 16.41 0.12 13.97
N TRP A 191 15.83 0.01 12.76
CA TRP A 191 15.97 1.04 11.73
C TRP A 191 15.46 2.41 12.19
N ALA A 192 14.31 2.47 12.87
CA ALA A 192 13.76 3.72 13.39
C ALA A 192 14.67 4.35 14.47
N TYR A 193 15.22 3.54 15.38
CA TYR A 193 16.20 4.02 16.37
C TYR A 193 17.49 4.54 15.73
N ILE A 194 17.96 3.91 14.64
CA ILE A 194 19.09 4.43 13.86
C ILE A 194 18.76 5.82 13.30
N GLN A 195 17.54 6.05 12.78
CA GLN A 195 17.14 7.38 12.29
C GLN A 195 17.14 8.45 13.40
N GLN A 196 16.91 8.05 14.66
CA GLN A 196 16.97 8.93 15.82
C GLN A 196 18.37 9.08 16.44
N ASN A 197 19.41 8.48 15.84
CA ASN A 197 20.76 8.37 16.42
C ASN A 197 20.83 7.60 17.76
N GLN A 198 19.85 6.75 18.06
CA GLN A 198 19.81 5.91 19.25
C GLN A 198 20.43 4.53 18.97
N TYR A 199 21.72 4.52 18.63
CA TYR A 199 22.43 3.31 18.19
C TYR A 199 22.46 2.19 19.23
N GLN A 200 22.55 2.53 20.52
CA GLN A 200 22.56 1.55 21.61
C GLN A 200 21.26 0.72 21.64
N LYS A 201 20.11 1.40 21.57
CA LYS A 201 18.81 0.71 21.52
C LYS A 201 18.64 -0.11 20.25
N ALA A 202 19.15 0.36 19.12
CA ALA A 202 19.12 -0.40 17.88
C ALA A 202 19.95 -1.69 17.97
N GLU A 203 21.13 -1.63 18.61
CA GLU A 203 21.99 -2.79 18.83
C GLU A 203 21.34 -3.85 19.71
N GLU A 204 20.66 -3.43 20.79
CA GLU A 204 19.94 -4.34 21.70
C GLU A 204 18.87 -5.16 20.98
N LEU A 205 18.19 -4.61 19.97
CA LEU A 205 17.18 -5.32 19.19
C LEU A 205 17.76 -6.35 18.20
N TYR A 206 19.08 -6.34 17.97
CA TYR A 206 19.76 -7.30 17.09
C TYR A 206 20.46 -8.44 17.85
N ARG A 207 20.49 -8.40 19.19
CA ARG A 207 21.08 -9.44 20.04
C ARG A 207 20.08 -10.56 20.32
#